data_AF-A0A8H9WEL4-F1
#
_entry.id   AF-A0A8H9WEL4-F1
#
_cell.length_a   1.000
_cell.length_b   1.000
_cell.length_c   1.000
_cell.angle_alpha   90.00
_cell.angle_beta   90.00
_cell.angle_gamma   90.00
#
_symmetry.space_group_name_H-M   'P 1'
#
loop_
_entity.id
_entity.type
_entity.pdbx_description
1 polymer ?
#
loop_
_entity_poly.entity_id
_entity_poly.type
_entity_poly.pdbx_seq_one_letter_code
_entity_poly.pdbx_strand_id
1 'polypeptide(L)'
;MDKKSIIAVVGYGLSGALFALFTAYYFLYNSEVYVNERFVESFNQPIIAAQDNPKQLAALKALQAKGFEWAHYQFVGAIQEQNTEIVGLYVDAGMALKNRSVIIGQMIENPSHWVALIKRLGWDNQQRLSGLFEVPRHLDVLDPYFKKTQARYAIPHDVAFKDFYLKFKVIHDKWLDEKNVEIAGVHDMCDGKTRCIAVNVPVIHTEYEKKRPVAPKKDFILWQEPHLSLMSAAILLDNQDAIRFLHSQGVTSRRNKMVMSDRVIVVFEVAEDTTISYPEGVMVKKLTPVKKRTARQTE
;
A
#
# COMPACT_ATOMS: atom_id res chain seq x y z
N MET A 1 11.49 49.94 16.79
CA MET A 1 11.74 48.49 16.66
C MET A 1 11.63 47.86 18.04
N ASP A 2 10.75 46.87 18.18
CA ASP A 2 10.38 46.29 19.47
C ASP A 2 11.44 45.28 19.94
N LYS A 3 12.03 45.51 21.12
CA LYS A 3 13.17 44.74 21.67
C LYS A 3 12.89 43.25 21.78
N LYS A 4 11.61 42.86 21.91
CA LYS A 4 11.16 41.45 21.95
C LYS A 4 11.36 40.73 20.61
N SER A 5 11.22 41.43 19.47
CA SER A 5 11.41 40.82 18.15
C SER A 5 12.88 40.50 17.85
N ILE A 6 13.80 41.35 18.33
CA ILE A 6 15.25 41.17 18.13
C ILE A 6 15.76 39.97 18.93
N ILE A 7 15.29 39.79 20.17
CA ILE A 7 15.67 38.64 21.01
C ILE A 7 15.17 37.33 20.40
N ALA A 8 13.97 37.31 19.81
CA ALA A 8 13.45 36.14 19.12
C ALA A 8 14.28 35.80 17.87
N VAL A 9 14.61 36.79 17.03
CA VAL A 9 15.43 36.58 15.82
C VAL A 9 16.84 36.11 16.15
N VAL A 10 17.49 36.70 17.17
CA VAL A 10 18.80 36.27 17.65
C VAL A 10 18.73 34.88 18.28
N GLY A 11 17.67 34.58 19.03
CA GLY A 11 17.42 33.27 19.63
C GLY A 11 17.27 32.16 18.58
N TYR A 12 16.42 32.37 17.57
CA TYR A 12 16.24 31.42 16.47
C TYR A 12 17.51 31.27 15.61
N GLY A 13 18.24 32.36 15.38
CA GLY A 13 19.54 32.31 14.69
C GLY A 13 20.57 31.47 15.45
N LEU A 14 20.62 31.60 16.77
CA LEU A 14 21.54 30.85 17.63
C LEU A 14 21.13 29.37 17.75
N SER A 15 19.83 29.08 17.84
CA SER A 15 19.31 27.71 17.78
C SER A 15 19.60 27.04 16.43
N GLY A 16 19.45 27.76 15.33
CA GLY A 16 19.79 27.27 13.98
C GLY A 16 21.28 26.98 13.83
N ALA A 17 22.14 27.87 14.34
CA ALA A 17 23.59 27.68 14.33
C ALA A 17 24.02 26.49 15.21
N LEU A 18 23.44 26.33 16.39
CA LEU A 18 23.69 25.17 17.26
C LEU A 18 23.21 23.87 16.60
N PHE A 19 22.01 23.85 16.01
CA PHE A 19 21.51 22.69 15.29
C PHE A 19 22.41 22.33 14.10
N ALA A 20 22.87 23.31 13.34
CA ALA A 20 23.82 23.10 12.25
C ALA A 20 25.15 22.54 12.76
N LEU A 21 25.67 23.03 13.89
CA LEU A 21 26.89 22.51 14.52
C LEU A 21 26.71 21.09 15.05
N PHE A 22 25.58 20.77 15.70
CA PHE A 22 25.27 19.41 16.15
C PHE A 22 25.11 18.45 14.98
N THR A 23 24.46 18.89 13.90
CA THR A 23 24.28 18.09 12.69
C THR A 23 25.63 17.88 12.00
N ALA A 24 26.43 18.93 11.83
CA ALA A 24 27.79 18.82 11.28
C ALA A 24 28.68 17.94 12.15
N TYR A 25 28.60 18.04 13.48
CA TYR A 25 29.35 17.17 14.39
C TYR A 25 28.91 15.71 14.27
N TYR A 26 27.61 15.44 14.26
CA TYR A 26 27.07 14.09 14.03
C TYR A 26 27.55 13.54 12.68
N PHE A 27 27.45 14.34 11.62
CA PHE A 27 27.88 13.90 10.29
C PHE A 27 29.39 13.85 10.13
N LEU A 28 30.23 14.58 10.88
CA LEU A 28 31.70 14.59 10.75
C LEU A 28 32.38 13.57 11.68
N TYR A 29 31.77 13.27 12.83
CA TYR A 29 32.40 12.48 13.90
C TYR A 29 31.64 11.20 14.27
N ASN A 30 30.44 10.97 13.75
CA ASN A 30 29.85 9.64 13.86
C ASN A 30 30.57 8.70 12.88
N SER A 31 31.38 7.78 13.40
CA SER A 31 32.06 6.76 12.59
C SER A 31 31.07 5.89 11.83
N GLU A 32 29.82 5.74 12.27
CA GLU A 32 28.79 5.03 11.50
C GLU A 32 28.45 5.72 10.16
N VAL A 33 28.75 7.02 10.02
CA VAL A 33 28.50 7.81 8.80
C VAL A 33 29.63 7.66 7.77
N TYR A 34 30.87 7.38 8.21
CA TYR A 34 32.04 7.27 7.30
C TYR A 34 32.73 5.91 7.29
N VAL A 35 32.67 5.19 8.40
CA VAL A 35 33.23 3.86 8.55
C VAL A 35 32.07 2.89 8.29
N ASN A 36 32.19 2.19 7.16
CA ASN A 36 31.29 1.12 6.73
C ASN A 36 31.38 -0.11 7.66
N GLU A 37 31.57 0.05 8.97
CA GLU A 37 31.61 -1.04 9.96
C GLU A 37 30.37 -1.91 9.85
N ARG A 38 29.18 -1.31 9.74
CA ARG A 38 27.94 -2.05 9.46
C ARG A 38 28.03 -2.95 8.22
N PHE A 39 28.66 -2.47 7.14
CA PHE A 39 28.82 -3.25 5.91
C PHE A 39 29.83 -4.37 6.11
N VAL A 40 30.99 -4.08 6.70
CA VAL A 40 32.04 -5.07 6.96
C VAL A 40 31.52 -6.15 7.91
N GLU A 41 30.84 -5.74 8.98
CA GLU A 41 30.26 -6.63 9.98
C GLU A 41 29.12 -7.50 9.43
N SER A 42 28.37 -7.01 8.43
CA SER A 42 27.29 -7.78 7.79
C SER A 42 27.77 -9.11 7.19
N PHE A 43 29.06 -9.21 6.83
CA PHE A 43 29.66 -10.43 6.28
C PHE A 43 30.31 -11.34 7.31
N ASN A 44 30.53 -10.89 8.56
CA ASN A 44 31.27 -11.68 9.55
C ASN A 44 30.64 -13.07 9.78
N GLN A 45 29.35 -13.11 10.08
CA GLN A 45 28.63 -14.37 10.29
C GLN A 45 28.48 -15.20 9.00
N PRO A 46 28.05 -14.63 7.85
CA PRO A 46 27.99 -15.39 6.59
C PRO A 46 29.31 -15.99 6.14
N ILE A 47 30.43 -15.27 6.26
CA ILE A 47 31.76 -15.75 5.85
C ILE A 47 32.21 -16.91 6.74
N ILE A 48 32.00 -16.82 8.06
CA ILE A 48 32.30 -17.91 8.98
C ILE A 48 31.47 -19.15 8.64
N ALA A 49 30.16 -18.98 8.38
CA ALA A 49 29.28 -20.08 8.01
C ALA A 49 29.59 -20.71 6.63
N ALA A 50 30.25 -19.97 5.74
CA ALA A 50 30.57 -20.42 4.39
C ALA A 50 31.97 -21.04 4.24
N GLN A 51 32.73 -21.24 5.33
CA GLN A 51 34.12 -21.74 5.28
C GLN A 51 34.25 -23.07 4.52
N ASP A 52 33.28 -23.98 4.69
CA ASP A 52 33.28 -25.30 4.04
C ASP A 52 32.64 -25.29 2.63
N ASN A 53 32.21 -24.12 2.13
CA ASN A 53 31.62 -23.96 0.81
C ASN A 53 32.43 -22.95 -0.02
N PRO A 54 33.43 -23.40 -0.81
CA PRO A 54 34.34 -22.52 -1.54
C PRO A 54 33.63 -21.56 -2.49
N LYS A 55 32.53 -22.00 -3.13
CA LYS A 55 31.75 -21.17 -4.06
C LYS A 55 31.05 -20.04 -3.31
N GLN A 56 30.40 -20.37 -2.20
CA GLN A 56 29.69 -19.40 -1.37
C GLN A 56 30.64 -18.38 -0.73
N LEU A 57 31.79 -18.85 -0.22
CA LEU A 57 32.83 -18.01 0.34
C LEU A 57 33.41 -17.03 -0.68
N ALA A 58 33.68 -17.51 -1.90
CA ALA A 58 34.18 -16.66 -2.99
C ALA A 58 33.18 -15.57 -3.36
N ALA A 59 31.89 -15.90 -3.43
CA ALA A 59 30.84 -14.95 -3.73
C ALA A 59 30.67 -13.89 -2.62
N LEU A 60 30.69 -14.30 -1.34
CA LEU A 60 30.65 -13.38 -0.20
C LEU A 60 31.84 -12.41 -0.20
N LYS A 61 33.06 -12.91 -0.43
CA LYS A 61 34.26 -12.08 -0.52
C LYS A 61 34.21 -11.12 -1.70
N ALA A 62 33.68 -11.56 -2.85
CA ALA A 62 33.52 -10.70 -4.02
C ALA A 62 32.50 -9.57 -3.78
N LEU A 63 31.37 -9.85 -3.12
CA LEU A 63 30.40 -8.83 -2.71
C LEU A 63 31.04 -7.81 -1.76
N GLN A 64 31.75 -8.28 -0.74
CA GLN A 64 32.45 -7.44 0.23
C GLN A 64 33.50 -6.55 -0.45
N ALA A 65 34.32 -7.10 -1.36
CA ALA A 65 35.34 -6.37 -2.08
C ALA A 65 34.76 -5.31 -3.04
N LYS A 66 33.56 -5.55 -3.58
CA LYS A 66 32.81 -4.60 -4.41
C LYS A 66 32.04 -3.55 -3.59
N GLY A 67 32.11 -3.60 -2.25
CA GLY A 67 31.50 -2.61 -1.37
C GLY A 67 30.00 -2.78 -1.12
N PHE A 68 29.43 -3.95 -1.40
CA PHE A 68 28.01 -4.22 -1.15
C PHE A 68 27.78 -4.71 0.27
N GLU A 69 26.64 -4.36 0.90
CA GLU A 69 26.22 -4.93 2.19
C GLU A 69 25.67 -6.35 1.99
N TRP A 70 25.89 -7.24 2.96
CA TRP A 70 25.13 -8.49 3.03
C TRP A 70 23.71 -8.21 3.54
N ALA A 71 22.86 -7.66 2.66
CA ALA A 71 21.50 -7.27 3.00
C ALA A 71 20.52 -7.58 1.87
N HIS A 72 19.30 -7.99 2.26
CA HIS A 72 18.26 -8.39 1.31
C HIS A 72 17.83 -7.24 0.39
N TYR A 73 17.83 -6.00 0.87
CA TYR A 73 17.46 -4.83 0.06
C TYR A 73 18.47 -4.55 -1.06
N GLN A 74 19.76 -4.80 -0.84
CA GLN A 74 20.81 -4.66 -1.87
C GLN A 74 20.62 -5.71 -2.96
N PHE A 75 20.27 -6.94 -2.58
CA PHE A 75 19.95 -7.99 -3.53
C PHE A 75 18.70 -7.65 -4.36
N VAL A 76 17.66 -7.11 -3.72
CA VAL A 76 16.47 -6.61 -4.44
C VAL A 76 16.82 -5.46 -5.38
N GLY A 77 17.63 -4.49 -4.94
CA GLY A 77 18.12 -3.39 -5.77
C GLY A 77 18.89 -3.88 -6.99
N ALA A 78 19.82 -4.83 -6.80
CA ALA A 78 20.56 -5.44 -7.91
C ALA A 78 19.65 -6.16 -8.92
N ILE A 79 18.56 -6.79 -8.47
CA ILE A 79 17.55 -7.38 -9.36
C ILE A 79 16.83 -6.28 -10.16
N GLN A 80 16.41 -5.20 -9.48
CA GLN A 80 15.68 -4.09 -10.11
C GLN A 80 16.53 -3.32 -11.13
N GLU A 81 17.82 -3.13 -10.83
CA GLU A 81 18.82 -2.54 -11.73
C GLU A 81 19.30 -3.50 -12.83
N GLN A 82 18.82 -4.74 -12.84
CA GLN A 82 19.27 -5.80 -13.74
C GLN A 82 20.78 -6.08 -13.70
N ASN A 83 21.43 -5.82 -12.56
CA ASN A 83 22.87 -6.05 -12.41
C ASN A 83 23.15 -7.56 -12.28
N THR A 84 23.27 -8.21 -13.42
CA THR A 84 23.41 -9.66 -13.54
C THR A 84 24.59 -10.25 -12.77
N GLU A 85 25.70 -9.51 -12.66
CA GLU A 85 26.89 -9.92 -11.93
C GLU A 85 26.58 -9.96 -10.44
N ILE A 86 26.07 -8.85 -9.89
CA ILE A 86 25.76 -8.73 -8.46
C ILE A 86 24.63 -9.67 -8.04
N VAL A 87 23.60 -9.83 -8.88
CA VAL A 87 22.54 -10.84 -8.66
C VAL A 87 23.13 -12.24 -8.57
N GLY A 88 24.04 -12.60 -9.49
CA GLY A 88 24.74 -13.89 -9.47
C GLY A 88 25.53 -14.09 -8.19
N LEU A 89 26.26 -13.07 -7.74
CA LEU A 89 27.03 -13.11 -6.50
C LEU A 89 26.14 -13.30 -5.26
N TYR A 90 25.00 -12.62 -5.15
CA TYR A 90 24.07 -12.83 -4.03
C TYR A 90 23.46 -14.24 -4.02
N VAL A 91 23.11 -14.76 -5.19
CA VAL A 91 22.59 -16.14 -5.32
C VAL A 91 23.65 -17.16 -4.94
N ASP A 92 24.86 -17.01 -5.45
CA ASP A 92 25.99 -17.92 -5.18
C ASP A 92 26.44 -17.83 -3.71
N ALA A 93 26.32 -16.67 -3.09
CA ALA A 93 26.53 -16.45 -1.66
C ALA A 93 25.40 -17.04 -0.78
N GLY A 94 24.34 -17.60 -1.38
CA GLY A 94 23.26 -18.29 -0.69
C GLY A 94 22.12 -17.37 -0.21
N MET A 95 22.03 -16.14 -0.72
CA MET A 95 20.94 -15.23 -0.33
C MET A 95 19.61 -15.69 -0.95
N ALA A 96 18.65 -16.03 -0.11
CA ALA A 96 17.30 -16.33 -0.55
C ALA A 96 16.49 -15.05 -0.81
N LEU A 97 15.81 -14.98 -1.96
CA LEU A 97 14.86 -13.92 -2.26
C LEU A 97 13.60 -14.06 -1.37
N LYS A 98 13.50 -13.22 -0.35
CA LYS A 98 12.33 -13.18 0.56
C LYS A 98 11.14 -12.43 -0.03
N ASN A 99 11.42 -11.31 -0.72
CA ASN A 99 10.38 -10.49 -1.35
C ASN A 99 10.01 -11.06 -2.72
N ARG A 100 8.90 -11.79 -2.79
CA ARG A 100 8.42 -12.41 -4.04
C ARG A 100 7.82 -11.39 -5.00
N SER A 101 7.36 -10.24 -4.50
CA SER A 101 6.75 -9.17 -5.31
C SER A 101 7.73 -8.61 -6.35
N VAL A 102 9.04 -8.73 -6.10
CA VAL A 102 10.09 -8.39 -7.08
C VAL A 102 9.98 -9.25 -8.34
N ILE A 103 9.57 -10.52 -8.22
CA ILE A 103 9.45 -11.43 -9.37
C ILE A 103 8.38 -10.97 -10.34
N ILE A 104 7.20 -10.63 -9.83
CA ILE A 104 6.11 -10.10 -10.68
C ILE A 104 6.40 -8.66 -11.11
N GLY A 105 7.05 -7.85 -10.26
CA GLY A 105 7.48 -6.50 -10.61
C GLY A 105 8.42 -6.50 -11.82
N GLN A 106 9.43 -7.36 -11.83
CA GLN A 106 10.35 -7.50 -12.97
C GLN A 106 9.69 -8.06 -14.23
N MET A 107 8.60 -8.84 -14.11
CA MET A 107 7.82 -9.25 -15.27
C MET A 107 7.12 -8.05 -15.94
N ILE A 108 6.66 -7.10 -15.12
CA ILE A 108 5.95 -5.90 -15.57
C ILE A 108 6.93 -4.86 -16.12
N GLU A 109 7.98 -4.55 -15.38
CA GLU A 109 8.95 -3.50 -15.74
C GLU A 109 9.89 -3.96 -16.86
N ASN A 110 10.33 -5.22 -16.82
CA ASN A 110 11.42 -5.73 -17.65
C ASN A 110 11.09 -7.10 -18.28
N PRO A 111 9.97 -7.21 -19.03
CA PRO A 111 9.43 -8.47 -19.51
C PRO A 111 10.41 -9.31 -20.35
N SER A 112 11.24 -8.66 -21.17
CA SER A 112 12.18 -9.33 -22.08
C SER A 112 13.32 -10.08 -21.38
N HIS A 113 13.70 -9.64 -20.17
CA HIS A 113 14.79 -10.26 -19.40
C HIS A 113 14.29 -11.14 -18.26
N TRP A 114 12.98 -11.17 -18.04
CA TRP A 114 12.36 -11.85 -16.90
C TRP A 114 12.70 -13.34 -16.85
N VAL A 115 12.61 -14.07 -17.97
CA VAL A 115 12.92 -15.52 -18.00
C VAL A 115 14.38 -15.79 -17.62
N ALA A 116 15.31 -14.96 -18.10
CA ALA A 116 16.73 -15.10 -17.78
C ALA A 116 16.99 -14.84 -16.29
N LEU A 117 16.30 -13.85 -15.71
CA LEU A 117 16.34 -13.57 -14.27
C LEU A 117 15.83 -14.78 -13.47
N ILE A 118 14.67 -15.35 -13.80
CA ILE A 118 14.11 -16.51 -13.09
C ILE A 118 15.08 -17.69 -13.06
N LYS A 119 15.68 -18.01 -14.21
CA LYS A 119 16.68 -19.08 -14.31
C LYS A 119 17.91 -18.78 -13.45
N ARG A 120 18.42 -17.54 -13.49
CA ARG A 120 19.57 -17.14 -12.66
C ARG A 120 19.27 -17.22 -11.16
N LEU A 121 18.05 -16.91 -10.74
CA LEU A 121 17.63 -17.04 -9.35
C LEU A 121 17.44 -18.51 -8.91
N GLY A 122 17.44 -19.47 -9.84
CA GLY A 122 17.06 -20.87 -9.56
C GLY A 122 15.58 -21.00 -9.17
N TRP A 123 14.73 -20.15 -9.76
CA TRP A 123 13.29 -20.11 -9.52
C TRP A 123 12.47 -20.78 -10.62
N ASP A 124 13.13 -21.41 -11.59
CA ASP A 124 12.57 -22.11 -12.73
C ASP A 124 11.95 -23.47 -12.37
N ASN A 125 11.15 -23.52 -11.31
CA ASN A 125 10.37 -24.69 -10.95
C ASN A 125 8.92 -24.33 -10.65
N GLN A 126 8.04 -25.30 -10.92
CA GLN A 126 6.60 -25.15 -10.76
C GLN A 126 6.20 -24.65 -9.36
N GLN A 127 6.83 -25.18 -8.30
CA GLN A 127 6.46 -24.88 -6.92
C GLN A 127 6.68 -23.39 -6.57
N ARG A 128 7.78 -22.80 -7.03
CA ARG A 128 8.09 -21.38 -6.81
C ARG A 128 7.25 -20.47 -7.68
N LEU A 129 6.93 -20.89 -8.91
CA LEU A 129 6.23 -20.07 -9.90
C LEU A 129 4.69 -20.12 -9.79
N SER A 130 4.11 -21.17 -9.19
CA SER A 130 2.65 -21.35 -9.07
C SER A 130 2.00 -20.59 -7.92
N GLY A 131 2.71 -19.62 -7.32
CA GLY A 131 2.23 -18.81 -6.21
C GLY A 131 1.31 -17.65 -6.63
N LEU A 132 0.75 -16.98 -5.62
CA LEU A 132 0.22 -15.62 -5.78
C LEU A 132 1.30 -14.63 -5.38
N PHE A 133 1.43 -13.59 -6.19
CA PHE A 133 2.43 -12.54 -6.06
C PHE A 133 1.71 -11.22 -5.89
N GLU A 134 2.06 -10.50 -4.83
CA GLU A 134 1.58 -9.13 -4.63
C GLU A 134 2.15 -8.25 -5.75
N VAL A 135 1.27 -7.54 -6.44
CA VAL A 135 1.69 -6.61 -7.49
C VAL A 135 2.08 -5.29 -6.83
N PRO A 136 3.33 -4.81 -7.03
CA PRO A 136 3.77 -3.54 -6.47
C PRO A 136 2.88 -2.38 -6.92
N ARG A 137 2.39 -1.58 -5.98
CA ARG A 137 1.42 -0.49 -6.23
C ARG A 137 1.93 0.66 -7.11
N HIS A 138 3.25 0.81 -7.23
CA HIS A 138 3.84 1.81 -8.11
C HIS A 138 3.81 1.39 -9.59
N LEU A 139 3.46 0.13 -9.89
CA LEU A 139 3.34 -0.40 -11.24
C LEU A 139 1.89 -0.35 -11.69
N ASP A 140 1.58 0.60 -12.56
CA ASP A 140 0.22 0.97 -12.98
C ASP A 140 -0.22 0.30 -14.30
N VAL A 141 0.67 -0.43 -14.98
CA VAL A 141 0.39 -1.11 -16.25
C VAL A 141 -0.86 -2.02 -16.16
N LEU A 142 -1.10 -2.61 -14.99
CA LEU A 142 -2.24 -3.50 -14.74
C LEU A 142 -3.47 -2.80 -14.14
N ASP A 143 -3.38 -1.50 -13.83
CA ASP A 143 -4.47 -0.70 -13.25
C ASP A 143 -5.77 -0.74 -14.06
N PRO A 144 -5.77 -0.69 -15.41
CA PRO A 144 -7.00 -0.76 -16.19
C PRO A 144 -7.82 -2.03 -15.89
N TYR A 145 -7.14 -3.15 -15.64
CA TYR A 145 -7.76 -4.42 -15.28
C TYR A 145 -8.27 -4.41 -13.83
N PHE A 146 -7.48 -3.89 -12.89
CA PHE A 146 -7.89 -3.77 -11.49
C PHE A 146 -9.08 -2.81 -11.31
N LYS A 147 -9.13 -1.72 -12.08
CA LYS A 147 -10.26 -0.78 -12.08
C LYS A 147 -11.55 -1.43 -12.57
N LYS A 148 -11.50 -2.31 -13.58
CA LYS A 148 -12.67 -3.09 -14.03
C LYS A 148 -13.19 -4.00 -12.91
N THR A 149 -12.27 -4.70 -12.22
CA THR A 149 -12.59 -5.55 -11.07
C THR A 149 -13.19 -4.73 -9.92
N GLN A 150 -12.62 -3.58 -9.61
CA GLN A 150 -13.11 -2.66 -8.59
C GLN A 150 -14.51 -2.16 -8.94
N ALA A 151 -14.74 -1.69 -10.17
CA ALA A 151 -16.01 -1.14 -10.61
C ALA A 151 -17.14 -2.18 -10.45
N ARG A 152 -16.90 -3.43 -10.86
CA ARG A 152 -17.88 -4.51 -10.70
C ARG A 152 -18.29 -4.73 -9.23
N TYR A 153 -17.36 -4.53 -8.30
CA TYR A 153 -17.64 -4.62 -6.87
C TYR A 153 -18.28 -3.35 -6.29
N ALA A 154 -17.85 -2.16 -6.73
CA ALA A 154 -18.32 -0.88 -6.20
C ALA A 154 -19.74 -0.50 -6.64
N ILE A 155 -20.16 -0.89 -7.85
CA ILE A 155 -21.48 -0.52 -8.41
C ILE A 155 -22.65 -0.90 -7.47
N PRO A 156 -22.76 -2.14 -6.95
CA PRO A 156 -23.82 -2.49 -6.00
C PRO A 156 -23.84 -1.61 -4.74
N HIS A 157 -22.68 -1.21 -4.22
CA HIS A 157 -22.58 -0.33 -3.05
C HIS A 157 -23.04 1.10 -3.39
N ASP A 158 -22.68 1.61 -4.56
CA ASP A 158 -23.15 2.91 -5.05
C ASP A 158 -24.68 2.93 -5.22
N VAL A 159 -25.27 1.86 -5.76
CA VAL A 159 -26.73 1.72 -5.89
C VAL A 159 -27.40 1.67 -4.53
N ALA A 160 -26.91 0.84 -3.61
CA ALA A 160 -27.44 0.75 -2.25
C ALA A 160 -27.38 2.11 -1.53
N PHE A 161 -26.24 2.82 -1.64
CA PHE A 161 -26.11 4.17 -1.09
C PHE A 161 -27.14 5.13 -1.70
N LYS A 162 -27.30 5.14 -3.03
CA LYS A 162 -28.28 5.98 -3.71
C LYS A 162 -29.69 5.72 -3.18
N ASP A 163 -30.08 4.47 -3.03
CA ASP A 163 -31.41 4.09 -2.53
C ASP A 163 -31.63 4.53 -1.07
N PHE A 164 -30.62 4.37 -0.21
CA PHE A 164 -30.68 4.88 1.16
C PHE A 164 -30.72 6.40 1.22
N TYR A 165 -29.96 7.08 0.35
CA TYR A 165 -29.94 8.54 0.28
C TYR A 165 -31.29 9.09 -0.18
N LEU A 166 -31.94 8.47 -1.15
CA LEU A 166 -33.28 8.87 -1.59
C LEU A 166 -34.31 8.74 -0.46
N LYS A 167 -34.26 7.67 0.33
CA LYS A 167 -35.12 7.50 1.52
C LYS A 167 -34.81 8.55 2.59
N PHE A 168 -33.53 8.81 2.85
CA PHE A 168 -33.10 9.86 3.78
C PHE A 168 -33.61 11.22 3.34
N LYS A 169 -33.52 11.55 2.04
CA LYS A 169 -33.95 12.84 1.50
C LYS A 169 -35.41 13.13 1.81
N VAL A 170 -36.30 12.16 1.63
CA VAL A 170 -37.74 12.33 1.96
C VAL A 170 -37.94 12.70 3.43
N ILE A 171 -37.23 12.03 4.34
CA ILE A 171 -37.35 12.29 5.79
C ILE A 171 -36.71 13.63 6.15
N HIS A 172 -35.57 13.97 5.55
CA HIS A 172 -34.87 15.23 5.75
C HIS A 172 -35.69 16.42 5.26
N ASP A 173 -36.29 16.33 4.06
CA ASP A 173 -37.11 17.38 3.49
C ASP A 173 -38.37 17.60 4.34
N LYS A 174 -39.01 16.52 4.82
CA LYS A 174 -40.12 16.61 5.78
C LYS A 174 -39.71 17.29 7.09
N TRP A 175 -38.58 16.90 7.68
CA TRP A 175 -38.04 17.54 8.89
C TRP A 175 -37.76 19.03 8.68
N LEU A 176 -37.24 19.41 7.51
CA LEU A 176 -36.95 20.80 7.18
C LEU A 176 -38.23 21.62 6.99
N ASP A 177 -39.23 21.06 6.31
CA ASP A 177 -40.53 21.69 6.09
C ASP A 177 -41.28 21.90 7.42
N GLU A 178 -41.34 20.89 8.29
CA GLU A 178 -41.96 21.00 9.61
C GLU A 178 -41.30 22.11 10.45
N LYS A 179 -39.96 22.18 10.44
CA LYS A 179 -39.20 23.26 11.12
C LYS A 179 -39.58 24.64 10.58
N ASN A 180 -39.64 24.78 9.26
CA ASN A 180 -39.92 26.06 8.62
C ASN A 180 -41.36 26.52 8.86
N VAL A 181 -42.33 25.60 8.85
CA VAL A 181 -43.73 25.88 9.18
C VAL A 181 -43.87 26.34 10.63
N GLU A 182 -43.17 25.71 11.57
CA GLU A 182 -43.22 26.11 12.98
C GLU A 182 -42.58 27.49 13.22
N ILE A 183 -41.46 27.78 12.56
CA ILE A 183 -40.83 29.12 12.58
C ILE A 183 -41.78 30.17 11.97
N ALA A 184 -42.43 29.87 10.85
CA ALA A 184 -43.41 30.78 10.24
C ALA A 184 -44.59 31.05 11.18
N GLY A 185 -45.09 30.03 11.87
CA GLY A 185 -46.14 30.18 12.89
C GLY A 185 -45.73 31.11 14.04
N VAL A 186 -44.45 31.09 14.47
CA VAL A 186 -43.93 32.06 15.45
C VAL A 186 -43.92 33.48 14.90
N HIS A 187 -43.56 33.68 13.62
CA HIS A 187 -43.62 34.99 13.00
C HIS A 187 -45.05 35.56 12.98
N ASP A 188 -46.03 34.71 12.69
CA ASP A 188 -47.45 35.08 12.70
C ASP A 188 -47.93 35.39 14.13
N MET A 189 -47.64 34.52 15.11
CA MET A 189 -48.05 34.72 16.51
C MET A 189 -47.41 35.93 17.19
N CYS A 190 -46.19 36.28 16.79
CA CYS A 190 -45.46 37.39 17.39
C CYS A 190 -45.82 38.75 16.76
N ASP A 191 -46.70 38.82 15.74
CA ASP A 191 -47.04 40.04 14.98
C ASP A 191 -45.80 40.85 14.56
N GLY A 192 -44.71 40.17 14.15
CA GLY A 192 -43.46 40.83 13.79
C GLY A 192 -42.64 41.44 14.94
N LYS A 193 -43.03 41.26 16.21
CA LYS A 193 -42.27 41.77 17.38
C LYS A 193 -40.92 41.04 17.52
N THR A 194 -39.83 41.79 17.31
CA THR A 194 -38.45 41.27 17.29
C THR A 194 -38.05 40.54 18.56
N ARG A 195 -38.47 41.02 19.74
CA ARG A 195 -38.13 40.39 21.05
C ARG A 195 -38.80 39.02 21.23
N CYS A 196 -40.01 38.84 20.69
CA CYS A 196 -40.76 37.57 20.74
C CYS A 196 -40.13 36.53 19.82
N ILE A 197 -39.79 36.93 18.59
CA ILE A 197 -39.11 36.07 17.60
C ILE A 197 -37.73 35.63 18.11
N ALA A 198 -36.94 36.57 18.65
CA ALA A 198 -35.58 36.31 19.12
C ALA A 198 -35.50 35.32 20.30
N VAL A 199 -36.57 35.15 21.06
CA VAL A 199 -36.64 34.17 22.16
C VAL A 199 -37.09 32.80 21.64
N ASN A 200 -38.09 32.75 20.76
CA ASN A 200 -38.74 31.48 20.40
C ASN A 200 -38.07 30.74 19.24
N VAL A 201 -37.60 31.44 18.20
CA VAL A 201 -36.97 30.79 17.02
C VAL A 201 -35.71 29.98 17.39
N PRO A 202 -34.80 30.46 18.26
CA PRO A 202 -33.64 29.65 18.68
C PRO A 202 -34.01 28.38 19.44
N VAL A 203 -35.11 28.38 20.19
CA VAL A 203 -35.61 27.19 20.90
C VAL A 203 -36.07 26.15 19.89
N ILE A 204 -36.85 26.56 18.87
CA ILE A 204 -37.26 25.69 17.76
C ILE A 204 -36.04 25.10 17.05
N HIS A 205 -35.03 25.92 16.72
CA HIS A 205 -33.80 25.41 16.12
C HIS A 205 -33.14 24.31 16.96
N THR A 206 -33.02 24.54 18.27
CA THR A 206 -32.39 23.58 19.18
C THR A 206 -33.19 22.28 19.27
N GLU A 207 -34.51 22.35 19.35
CA GLU A 207 -35.37 21.15 19.41
C GLU A 207 -35.38 20.37 18.09
N TYR A 208 -35.35 21.03 16.94
CA TYR A 208 -35.29 20.35 15.64
C TYR A 208 -33.92 19.74 15.35
N GLU A 209 -32.81 20.38 15.77
CA GLU A 209 -31.48 19.78 15.61
C GLU A 209 -31.35 18.46 16.39
N LYS A 210 -32.00 18.31 17.55
CA LYS A 210 -32.04 17.04 18.30
C LYS A 210 -32.70 15.90 17.52
N LYS A 211 -33.64 16.21 16.63
CA LYS A 211 -34.40 15.24 15.82
C LYS A 211 -33.90 15.15 14.38
N ARG A 212 -32.80 15.85 14.05
CA ARG A 212 -32.28 15.92 12.69
C ARG A 212 -31.95 14.52 12.15
N PRO A 213 -32.49 14.14 10.98
CA PRO A 213 -32.17 12.86 10.36
C PRO A 213 -30.67 12.74 10.07
N VAL A 214 -30.11 11.56 10.27
CA VAL A 214 -28.68 11.28 10.00
C VAL A 214 -28.51 10.86 8.54
N ALA A 215 -27.66 11.58 7.81
CA ALA A 215 -27.37 11.26 6.42
C ALA A 215 -26.63 9.91 6.31
N PRO A 216 -26.98 9.05 5.33
CA PRO A 216 -26.21 7.86 5.05
C PRO A 216 -24.79 8.25 4.62
N LYS A 217 -23.80 7.42 4.96
CA LYS A 217 -22.42 7.62 4.53
C LYS A 217 -22.16 6.82 3.26
N LYS A 218 -21.54 7.45 2.27
CA LYS A 218 -21.11 6.77 1.05
C LYS A 218 -19.84 5.98 1.34
N ASP A 219 -19.84 4.68 1.06
CA ASP A 219 -18.64 3.87 1.13
C ASP A 219 -17.70 4.21 -0.02
N PHE A 220 -16.44 4.49 0.30
CA PHE A 220 -15.40 4.70 -0.71
C PHE A 220 -14.61 3.40 -0.90
N ILE A 221 -14.98 2.68 -1.95
CA ILE A 221 -14.45 1.35 -2.25
C ILE A 221 -13.28 1.47 -3.23
N LEU A 222 -12.07 1.21 -2.76
CA LEU A 222 -10.83 1.18 -3.53
C LEU A 222 -10.15 -0.18 -3.42
N TRP A 223 -9.41 -0.59 -4.44
CA TRP A 223 -8.49 -1.72 -4.30
C TRP A 223 -7.20 -1.29 -3.56
N GLN A 224 -6.68 -2.18 -2.72
CA GLN A 224 -5.52 -1.97 -1.86
C GLN A 224 -4.36 -2.87 -2.24
N GLU A 225 -4.58 -4.19 -2.28
CA GLU A 225 -3.49 -5.17 -2.43
C GLU A 225 -3.88 -6.23 -3.47
N PRO A 226 -3.53 -6.03 -4.75
CA PRO A 226 -3.78 -7.01 -5.79
C PRO A 226 -2.71 -8.10 -5.74
N HIS A 227 -3.15 -9.34 -5.89
CA HIS A 227 -2.32 -10.53 -5.92
C HIS A 227 -2.66 -11.34 -7.16
N LEU A 228 -1.67 -11.53 -8.02
CA LEU A 228 -1.81 -12.26 -9.28
C LEU A 228 -0.95 -13.52 -9.29
N SER A 229 -1.41 -14.55 -9.99
CA SER A 229 -0.50 -15.60 -10.45
C SER A 229 0.41 -15.04 -11.55
N LEU A 230 1.62 -15.58 -11.69
CA LEU A 230 2.54 -15.16 -12.76
C LEU A 230 1.95 -15.42 -14.16
N MET A 231 1.16 -16.50 -14.32
CA MET A 231 0.47 -16.77 -15.57
C MET A 231 -0.59 -15.71 -15.86
N SER A 232 -1.40 -15.34 -14.87
CA SER A 232 -2.39 -14.26 -15.01
C SER A 232 -1.73 -12.95 -15.41
N ALA A 233 -0.61 -12.59 -14.77
CA ALA A 233 0.14 -11.38 -15.11
C ALA A 233 0.68 -11.44 -16.55
N ALA A 234 1.29 -12.57 -16.94
CA ALA A 234 1.82 -12.75 -18.28
C ALA A 234 0.72 -12.65 -19.37
N ILE A 235 -0.47 -13.20 -19.12
CA ILE A 235 -1.63 -13.07 -20.01
C ILE A 235 -2.10 -11.62 -20.11
N LEU A 236 -2.26 -10.93 -18.97
CA LEU A 236 -2.72 -9.53 -18.97
C LEU A 236 -1.72 -8.56 -19.62
N LEU A 237 -0.43 -8.90 -19.58
CA LEU A 237 0.65 -8.14 -20.22
C LEU A 237 0.88 -8.54 -21.69
N ASP A 238 0.16 -9.53 -22.21
CA ASP A 238 0.40 -10.15 -23.52
C ASP A 238 1.86 -10.59 -23.74
N ASN A 239 2.51 -11.09 -22.68
CA ASN A 239 3.90 -11.53 -22.74
C ASN A 239 4.01 -13.00 -23.13
N GLN A 240 4.01 -13.26 -24.44
CA GLN A 240 4.04 -14.61 -25.01
C GLN A 240 5.28 -15.44 -24.59
N ASP A 241 6.43 -14.79 -24.38
CA ASP A 241 7.65 -15.48 -23.91
C ASP A 241 7.50 -15.97 -22.47
N ALA A 242 6.95 -15.12 -21.58
CA ALA A 242 6.65 -15.51 -20.21
C ALA A 242 5.58 -16.61 -20.16
N ILE A 243 4.51 -16.51 -20.97
CA ILE A 243 3.46 -17.52 -21.09
C ILE A 243 4.06 -18.87 -21.48
N ARG A 244 4.82 -18.94 -22.59
CA ARG A 244 5.48 -20.17 -23.06
C ARG A 244 6.41 -20.74 -22.01
N PHE A 245 7.22 -19.90 -21.37
CA PHE A 245 8.13 -20.33 -20.32
C PHE A 245 7.37 -20.93 -19.12
N LEU A 246 6.35 -20.23 -18.61
CA LEU A 246 5.53 -20.71 -17.48
C LEU A 246 4.84 -22.05 -17.80
N HIS A 247 4.29 -22.19 -19.01
CA HIS A 247 3.73 -23.47 -19.47
C HIS A 247 4.78 -24.59 -19.52
N SER A 248 5.99 -24.30 -20.01
CA SER A 248 7.07 -25.30 -20.04
C SER A 248 7.47 -25.79 -18.64
N GLN A 249 7.21 -24.98 -17.60
CA GLN A 249 7.41 -25.32 -16.20
C GLN A 249 6.17 -25.93 -15.52
N GLY A 250 5.10 -26.23 -16.28
CA GLY A 250 3.85 -26.77 -15.75
C GLY A 250 3.04 -25.78 -14.92
N VAL A 251 3.28 -24.47 -15.06
CA VAL A 251 2.55 -23.42 -14.33
C VAL A 251 1.27 -23.08 -15.09
N THR A 252 0.17 -22.97 -14.37
CA THR A 252 -1.15 -22.61 -14.92
C THR A 252 -1.72 -21.36 -14.24
N SER A 253 -2.71 -20.74 -14.88
CA SER A 253 -3.49 -19.67 -14.27
C SER A 253 -4.19 -20.16 -13.01
N ARG A 254 -4.27 -19.29 -12.00
CA ARG A 254 -4.93 -19.57 -10.70
C ARG A 254 -5.83 -18.41 -10.32
N ARG A 255 -6.73 -18.68 -9.37
CA ARG A 255 -7.57 -17.67 -8.73
C ARG A 255 -6.73 -16.57 -8.09
N ASN A 256 -6.84 -15.38 -8.67
CA ASN A 256 -6.23 -14.14 -8.22
C ASN A 256 -7.06 -13.51 -7.10
N LYS A 257 -6.48 -12.54 -6.40
CA LYS A 257 -7.15 -11.87 -5.27
C LYS A 257 -6.91 -10.38 -5.32
N MET A 258 -7.89 -9.60 -4.89
CA MET A 258 -7.76 -8.16 -4.71
C MET A 258 -8.41 -7.77 -3.39
N VAL A 259 -7.62 -7.22 -2.47
CA VAL A 259 -8.13 -6.70 -1.20
C VAL A 259 -8.72 -5.31 -1.45
N MET A 260 -9.94 -5.06 -0.97
CA MET A 260 -10.66 -3.79 -1.08
C MET A 260 -10.52 -2.98 0.22
N SER A 261 -10.81 -1.67 0.17
CA SER A 261 -10.66 -0.73 1.29
C SER A 261 -11.57 -1.02 2.48
N ASP A 262 -12.68 -1.70 2.25
CA ASP A 262 -13.59 -2.22 3.26
C ASP A 262 -13.19 -3.61 3.78
N ARG A 263 -11.97 -4.07 3.44
CA ARG A 263 -11.36 -5.36 3.78
C ARG A 263 -12.04 -6.57 3.17
N VAL A 264 -12.83 -6.37 2.13
CA VAL A 264 -13.39 -7.46 1.34
C VAL A 264 -12.35 -7.97 0.34
N ILE A 265 -12.31 -9.28 0.11
CA ILE A 265 -11.41 -9.90 -0.86
C ILE A 265 -12.23 -10.31 -2.08
N VAL A 266 -11.94 -9.69 -3.21
CA VAL A 266 -12.48 -10.08 -4.51
C VAL A 266 -11.58 -11.15 -5.11
N VAL A 267 -12.15 -12.31 -5.42
CA VAL A 267 -11.46 -13.41 -6.11
C VAL A 267 -11.85 -13.38 -7.58
N PHE A 268 -10.87 -13.50 -8.47
CA PHE A 268 -11.10 -13.47 -9.91
C PHE A 268 -10.13 -14.38 -10.66
N GLU A 269 -10.53 -14.85 -11.83
CA GLU A 269 -9.71 -15.67 -12.72
C GLU A 269 -9.43 -14.88 -14.00
N VAL A 270 -8.26 -15.12 -14.61
CA VAL A 270 -7.88 -14.55 -15.89
C VAL A 270 -7.79 -15.71 -16.88
N ALA A 271 -8.64 -15.68 -17.90
CA ALA A 271 -8.63 -16.61 -19.01
C ALA A 271 -7.58 -16.21 -20.05
N GLU A 272 -7.20 -17.14 -20.93
CA GLU A 272 -6.16 -16.95 -21.95
C GLU A 272 -6.46 -15.80 -22.92
N ASP A 273 -7.74 -15.50 -23.16
CA ASP A 273 -8.23 -14.39 -23.98
C ASP A 273 -8.24 -13.04 -23.24
N THR A 274 -7.61 -12.95 -22.07
CA THR A 274 -7.60 -11.81 -21.14
C THR A 274 -8.93 -11.55 -20.43
N THR A 275 -9.95 -12.41 -20.63
CA THR A 275 -11.25 -12.26 -19.97
C THR A 275 -11.11 -12.48 -18.47
N ILE A 276 -11.66 -11.55 -17.68
CA ILE A 276 -11.70 -11.65 -16.22
C ILE A 276 -13.06 -12.22 -15.79
N SER A 277 -13.04 -13.40 -15.21
CA SER A 277 -14.22 -14.05 -14.63
C SER A 277 -14.18 -14.01 -13.09
N TYR A 278 -15.34 -14.14 -12.47
CA TYR A 278 -15.53 -13.98 -11.04
C TYR A 278 -16.20 -15.26 -10.54
N PRO A 279 -15.44 -16.27 -10.10
CA PRO A 279 -16.03 -17.48 -9.54
C PRO A 279 -16.91 -17.10 -8.34
N GLU A 280 -17.94 -17.89 -8.06
CA GLU A 280 -18.83 -17.64 -6.92
C GLU A 280 -18.03 -17.42 -5.63
N GLY A 281 -18.27 -16.28 -4.98
CA GLY A 281 -17.67 -15.91 -3.70
C GLY A 281 -16.81 -14.65 -3.75
N VAL A 282 -17.44 -13.50 -3.50
CA VAL A 282 -16.77 -12.46 -2.70
C VAL A 282 -16.54 -13.10 -1.32
N MET A 283 -15.31 -13.56 -1.05
CA MET A 283 -15.00 -14.06 0.28
C MET A 283 -14.88 -12.86 1.21
N VAL A 284 -16.00 -12.50 1.84
CA VAL A 284 -16.04 -11.58 2.99
C VAL A 284 -15.37 -12.30 4.18
N LYS A 285 -14.05 -12.43 4.14
CA LYS A 285 -13.29 -12.58 5.38
C LYS A 285 -13.28 -11.19 6.00
N LYS A 286 -14.24 -10.89 6.89
CA LYS A 286 -14.05 -9.80 7.85
C LYS A 286 -12.73 -10.11 8.57
N LEU A 287 -11.65 -9.47 8.16
CA LEU A 287 -10.37 -9.54 8.85
C LEU A 287 -10.62 -8.95 10.23
N THR A 288 -10.82 -9.83 11.21
CA THR A 288 -10.96 -9.45 12.61
C THR A 288 -9.76 -8.57 12.93
N PRO A 289 -9.96 -7.31 13.38
CA PRO A 289 -8.84 -6.46 13.71
C PRO A 289 -8.00 -7.19 14.76
N VAL A 290 -6.78 -7.59 14.39
CA VAL A 290 -5.80 -8.05 15.34
C VAL A 290 -5.59 -6.86 16.27
N LYS A 291 -6.14 -6.94 17.49
CA LYS A 291 -5.75 -6.02 18.56
C LYS A 291 -4.24 -6.14 18.63
N LYS A 292 -3.51 -5.09 18.22
CA LYS A 292 -2.10 -4.95 18.55
C LYS A 292 -2.02 -5.19 20.05
N ARG A 293 -1.47 -6.33 20.46
CA ARG A 293 -0.98 -6.49 21.83
C ARG A 293 0.06 -5.41 21.95
N THR A 294 -0.28 -4.34 22.65
CA THR A 294 0.68 -3.44 23.27
C THR A 294 1.63 -4.36 24.02
N ALA A 295 2.84 -4.52 23.49
CA ALA A 295 3.92 -5.13 24.24
C ALA A 295 4.03 -4.31 25.53
N ARG A 296 3.90 -4.98 26.67
CA ARG A 296 4.32 -4.39 27.94
C ARG A 296 5.78 -3.98 27.76
N GLN A 297 6.05 -2.69 27.79
CA GLN A 297 7.38 -2.22 28.14
C GLN A 297 7.62 -2.71 29.57
N THR A 298 8.53 -3.67 29.72
CA THR A 298 9.13 -4.00 31.00
C THR A 298 9.97 -2.81 31.44
N GLU A 299 9.76 -2.40 32.69
CA GLU A 299 10.64 -1.53 33.47
C GLU A 299 12.08 -2.08 33.55
#